data_AF-A0A382NBY6-F1
#
_entry.id   AF-A0A382NBY6-F1
#
_cell.length_a   1.000
_cell.length_b   1.000
_cell.length_c   1.000
_cell.angle_alpha   90.00
_cell.angle_beta   90.00
_cell.angle_gamma   90.00
#
_symmetry.space_group_name_H-M   'P 1'
#
loop_
_entity.id
_entity.type
_entity.pdbx_description
1 polymer ?
#
loop_
_entity_poly.entity_id
_entity_poly.type
_entity_poly.pdbx_seq_one_letter_code
_entity_poly.pdbx_strand_id
1 'polypeptide(L)'
;MSNHNSSEKNEKDKKESDTILNSELNNCGKNIIIDEIKESSQVLNKYENYIIDKKHELVLDLIKFIGYTSFSDTSYIKFTDIQNEKVSIYINNMLDALKTVFKTYSIRSMARKNKDKRFCLNILRQLLQDIGYTLKMKTYPLIRNNIITSSTKYRIIKKK
;
A
#
# COMPACT_ATOMS: atom_id res chain seq x y z
N MET A 1 11.49 57.15 50.68
CA MET A 1 11.72 58.22 49.70
C MET A 1 11.13 57.77 48.37
N SER A 2 10.34 58.67 47.79
CA SER A 2 9.41 58.51 46.68
C SER A 2 10.05 58.39 45.31
N ASN A 3 9.34 57.73 44.38
CA ASN A 3 8.68 58.33 43.20
C ASN A 3 7.94 57.18 42.49
N HIS A 4 6.61 57.07 42.53
CA HIS A 4 5.63 57.83 41.73
C HIS A 4 6.13 58.18 40.32
N ASN A 5 5.61 57.47 39.31
CA ASN A 5 4.84 58.16 38.30
C ASN A 5 3.70 57.29 37.76
N SER A 6 2.56 57.93 37.71
CA SER A 6 1.21 57.46 37.42
C SER A 6 0.74 58.01 36.09
N SER A 7 -0.03 57.23 35.35
CA SER A 7 -1.15 57.69 34.52
C SER A 7 -1.94 56.43 34.11
N GLU A 8 -3.10 56.15 34.70
CA GLU A 8 -4.42 56.70 34.31
C GLU A 8 -4.66 56.55 32.79
N LYS A 9 -5.74 55.94 32.28
CA LYS A 9 -7.07 55.65 32.82
C LYS A 9 -7.83 54.81 31.77
N ASN A 10 -8.80 54.02 32.25
CA ASN A 10 -10.14 53.80 31.68
C ASN A 10 -10.29 53.03 30.34
N GLU A 11 -11.33 52.23 30.09
CA GLU A 11 -12.43 51.59 30.84
C GLU A 11 -13.26 50.85 29.76
N LYS A 12 -13.97 49.77 30.14
CA LYS A 12 -15.17 49.17 29.47
C LYS A 12 -14.94 48.38 28.18
N ASP A 13 -15.69 47.36 27.83
CA ASP A 13 -16.67 46.47 28.47
C ASP A 13 -17.02 45.46 27.35
N LYS A 14 -17.11 44.16 27.65
CA LYS A 14 -18.30 43.32 27.39
C LYS A 14 -17.97 41.81 27.46
N LYS A 15 -18.70 41.17 28.37
CA LYS A 15 -18.99 39.73 28.43
C LYS A 15 -19.81 39.29 27.21
N GLU A 16 -19.70 38.02 26.84
CA GLU A 16 -20.80 37.05 26.61
C GLU A 16 -20.15 35.79 25.98
N SER A 17 -19.94 34.70 26.74
CA SER A 17 -20.88 33.62 27.06
C SER A 17 -21.52 32.94 25.84
N ASP A 18 -21.25 31.65 25.75
CA ASP A 18 -21.91 30.59 24.99
C ASP A 18 -23.20 30.98 24.25
N THR A 19 -23.19 30.78 22.93
CA THR A 19 -24.42 30.36 22.25
C THR A 19 -24.05 29.44 21.09
N ILE A 20 -24.34 28.16 21.29
CA ILE A 20 -24.57 27.19 20.23
C ILE A 20 -25.68 27.77 19.36
N LEU A 21 -25.31 28.39 18.24
CA LEU A 21 -26.25 28.72 17.18
C LEU A 21 -26.60 27.41 16.47
N ASN A 22 -27.57 26.70 17.05
CA ASN A 22 -28.51 25.90 16.27
C ASN A 22 -29.26 26.90 15.37
N SER A 23 -28.65 27.27 14.25
CA SER A 23 -29.41 27.87 13.16
C SER A 23 -30.33 26.79 12.63
N GLU A 24 -31.62 27.10 12.59
CA GLU A 24 -32.63 26.29 11.94
C GLU A 24 -32.22 26.06 10.49
N LEU A 25 -31.57 24.92 10.25
CA LEU A 25 -31.22 24.45 8.92
C LEU A 25 -32.51 24.08 8.20
N ASN A 26 -33.00 25.03 7.42
CA ASN A 26 -33.97 24.86 6.36
C ASN A 26 -33.75 23.48 5.67
N ASN A 27 -34.79 22.64 5.66
CA ASN A 27 -34.78 21.27 5.10
C ASN A 27 -34.29 21.17 3.64
N CYS A 28 -34.17 22.30 2.93
CA CYS A 28 -33.65 22.37 1.56
C CYS A 28 -32.11 22.23 1.48
N GLY A 29 -31.36 22.76 2.47
CA GLY A 29 -29.88 22.74 2.45
C GLY A 29 -29.27 21.45 2.99
N LYS A 30 -29.98 20.71 3.84
CA LYS A 30 -29.51 19.42 4.39
C LYS A 30 -29.44 18.34 3.31
N ASN A 31 -30.37 18.30 2.37
CA ASN A 31 -30.37 17.29 1.31
C ASN A 31 -29.21 17.50 0.32
N ILE A 32 -28.91 18.75 -0.04
CA ILE A 32 -27.80 19.07 -0.96
C ILE A 32 -26.46 18.63 -0.37
N ILE A 33 -26.20 18.92 0.92
CA ILE A 33 -24.95 18.53 1.59
C ILE A 33 -24.85 17.01 1.75
N ILE A 34 -25.95 16.32 2.05
CA ILE A 34 -25.96 14.85 2.19
C ILE A 34 -25.73 14.17 0.83
N ASP A 35 -26.30 14.69 -0.24
CA ASP A 35 -26.18 14.12 -1.57
C ASP A 35 -24.78 14.38 -2.17
N GLU A 36 -24.18 15.56 -1.95
CA GLU A 36 -22.78 15.83 -2.32
C GLU A 36 -21.79 14.95 -1.55
N ILE A 37 -22.02 14.71 -0.25
CA ILE A 37 -21.18 13.81 0.55
C ILE A 37 -21.32 12.36 0.08
N LYS A 38 -22.52 11.90 -0.27
CA LYS A 38 -22.76 10.55 -0.81
C LYS A 38 -22.11 10.38 -2.19
N GLU A 39 -22.26 11.36 -3.07
CA GLU A 39 -21.67 11.32 -4.41
C GLU A 39 -20.14 11.35 -4.33
N SER A 40 -19.56 12.22 -3.50
CA SER A 40 -18.12 12.24 -3.23
C SER A 40 -17.61 10.91 -2.65
N SER A 41 -18.35 10.30 -1.73
CA SER A 41 -18.02 8.99 -1.14
C SER A 41 -18.12 7.84 -2.16
N GLN A 42 -19.12 7.87 -3.04
CA GLN A 42 -19.27 6.88 -4.12
C GLN A 42 -18.14 7.01 -5.15
N VAL A 43 -17.76 8.24 -5.49
CA VAL A 43 -16.66 8.52 -6.40
C VAL A 43 -15.32 8.06 -5.80
N LEU A 44 -15.06 8.35 -4.52
CA LEU A 44 -13.89 7.84 -3.78
C LEU A 44 -13.85 6.30 -3.78
N ASN A 45 -14.95 5.64 -3.45
CA ASN A 45 -15.04 4.17 -3.47
C ASN A 45 -14.77 3.59 -4.88
N LYS A 46 -15.22 4.24 -5.94
CA LYS A 46 -14.96 3.80 -7.33
C LYS A 46 -13.47 3.86 -7.67
N TYR A 47 -12.78 4.94 -7.30
CA TYR A 47 -11.35 5.09 -7.55
C TYR A 47 -10.50 4.13 -6.70
N GLU A 48 -10.87 3.93 -5.44
CA GLU A 48 -10.19 2.97 -4.57
C GLU A 48 -10.31 1.55 -5.10
N ASN A 49 -11.51 1.15 -5.54
CA ASN A 49 -11.74 -0.15 -6.19
C ASN A 49 -10.89 -0.30 -7.46
N TYR A 50 -10.83 0.75 -8.31
CA TYR A 50 -9.99 0.74 -9.51
C TYR A 50 -8.50 0.52 -9.21
N ILE A 51 -7.97 1.20 -8.18
CA ILE A 51 -6.56 1.02 -7.77
C ILE A 51 -6.32 -0.40 -7.27
N ILE A 52 -7.25 -0.95 -6.47
CA ILE A 52 -7.16 -2.32 -5.96
C ILE A 52 -7.16 -3.33 -7.12
N ASP A 53 -8.09 -3.19 -8.06
CA ASP A 53 -8.20 -4.06 -9.24
C ASP A 53 -6.91 -4.01 -10.06
N LYS A 54 -6.36 -2.82 -10.31
CA LYS A 54 -5.10 -2.67 -11.05
C LYS A 54 -3.89 -3.25 -10.32
N LYS A 55 -3.83 -3.15 -8.99
CA LYS A 55 -2.81 -3.86 -8.21
C LYS A 55 -2.93 -5.37 -8.41
N HIS A 56 -4.12 -5.92 -8.30
CA HIS A 56 -4.35 -7.35 -8.49
C HIS A 56 -3.98 -7.80 -9.90
N GLU A 57 -4.32 -7.03 -10.94
CA GLU A 57 -3.99 -7.30 -12.34
C GLU A 57 -2.48 -7.38 -12.56
N LEU A 58 -1.72 -6.35 -12.15
CA LEU A 58 -0.27 -6.32 -12.32
C LEU A 58 0.44 -7.45 -11.56
N VAL A 59 -0.02 -7.76 -10.35
CA VAL A 59 0.57 -8.88 -9.59
C VAL A 59 0.21 -10.21 -10.22
N LEU A 60 -1.02 -10.37 -10.74
CA LEU A 60 -1.43 -11.59 -11.43
C LEU A 60 -0.59 -11.85 -12.68
N ASP A 61 -0.32 -10.82 -13.47
CA ASP A 61 0.55 -10.90 -14.64
C ASP A 61 1.98 -11.33 -14.28
N LEU A 62 2.54 -10.74 -13.22
CA LEU A 62 3.86 -11.13 -12.73
C LEU A 62 3.92 -12.58 -12.26
N ILE A 63 2.94 -13.05 -11.49
CA ILE A 63 2.96 -14.44 -11.00
C ILE A 63 2.74 -15.44 -12.14
N LYS A 64 1.94 -15.08 -13.15
CA LYS A 64 1.79 -15.86 -14.39
C LYS A 64 3.08 -15.97 -15.16
N PHE A 65 3.80 -14.86 -15.31
CA PHE A 65 5.10 -14.84 -15.97
C PHE A 65 6.13 -15.75 -15.27
N ILE A 66 6.08 -15.82 -13.94
CA ILE A 66 6.96 -16.67 -13.12
C ILE A 66 6.56 -18.16 -13.19
N GLY A 67 5.31 -18.47 -13.55
CA GLY A 67 4.81 -19.84 -13.74
C GLY A 67 3.67 -20.27 -12.82
N TYR A 68 3.07 -19.35 -12.05
CA TYR A 68 1.82 -19.63 -11.33
C TYR A 68 0.62 -19.45 -12.27
N THR A 69 -0.46 -20.18 -12.06
CA THR A 69 -1.69 -20.01 -12.85
C THR A 69 -2.57 -18.87 -12.33
N SER A 70 -2.64 -18.71 -11.00
CA SER A 70 -3.50 -17.75 -10.31
C SER A 70 -3.07 -17.58 -8.83
N PHE A 71 -3.75 -16.73 -8.08
CA PHE A 71 -3.54 -16.57 -6.63
C PHE A 71 -3.93 -17.78 -5.78
N SER A 72 -4.80 -18.65 -6.30
CA SER A 72 -5.22 -19.90 -5.65
C SER A 72 -4.32 -21.08 -6.01
N ASP A 73 -3.31 -20.88 -6.87
CA ASP A 73 -2.38 -21.92 -7.24
C ASP A 73 -1.58 -22.42 -6.02
N THR A 74 -1.69 -23.72 -5.75
CA THR A 74 -1.04 -24.36 -4.60
C THR A 74 0.33 -24.96 -4.93
N SER A 75 0.80 -24.79 -6.16
CA SER A 75 2.07 -25.30 -6.65
C SER A 75 3.26 -24.64 -5.98
N TYR A 76 4.35 -25.41 -5.89
CA TYR A 76 5.63 -24.90 -5.42
C TYR A 76 6.54 -24.56 -6.60
N ILE A 77 7.01 -23.32 -6.67
CA ILE A 77 7.96 -22.84 -7.68
C ILE A 77 9.36 -22.71 -7.06
N LYS A 78 10.42 -23.02 -7.82
CA LYS A 78 11.80 -22.96 -7.30
C LYS A 78 12.29 -21.52 -7.22
N PHE A 79 13.29 -21.29 -6.37
CA PHE A 79 13.97 -19.99 -6.30
C PHE A 79 14.50 -19.52 -7.66
N THR A 80 15.07 -20.42 -8.47
CA THR A 80 15.64 -20.12 -9.79
C THR A 80 14.60 -19.64 -10.80
N ASP A 81 13.36 -20.09 -10.65
CA ASP A 81 12.28 -19.73 -11.57
C ASP A 81 11.75 -18.32 -11.25
N ILE A 82 11.87 -17.88 -9.99
CA ILE A 82 11.55 -16.52 -9.54
C ILE A 82 12.73 -15.56 -9.76
N GLN A 83 13.93 -16.00 -9.42
CA GLN A 83 15.15 -15.19 -9.44
C GLN A 83 16.02 -15.59 -10.64
N ASN A 84 15.68 -15.03 -11.80
CA ASN A 84 16.46 -15.13 -13.02
C ASN A 84 16.41 -13.82 -13.82
N GLU A 85 17.24 -13.75 -14.85
CA GLU A 85 17.37 -12.57 -15.70
C GLU A 85 16.08 -12.21 -16.43
N LYS A 86 15.34 -13.19 -16.95
CA LYS A 86 14.07 -12.96 -17.67
C LYS A 86 13.04 -12.28 -16.76
N VAL A 87 12.87 -12.78 -15.54
CA VAL A 87 11.97 -12.17 -14.55
C VAL A 87 12.45 -10.79 -14.12
N SER A 88 13.77 -10.60 -13.97
CA SER A 88 14.34 -9.30 -13.65
C SER A 88 14.00 -8.25 -14.72
N ILE A 89 14.24 -8.57 -16.00
CA ILE A 89 13.92 -7.70 -17.14
C ILE A 89 12.43 -7.37 -17.15
N TYR A 90 11.58 -8.39 -17.00
CA TYR A 90 10.13 -8.22 -16.97
C TYR A 90 9.68 -7.26 -15.85
N ILE A 91 10.18 -7.45 -14.62
CA ILE A 91 9.89 -6.53 -13.51
C ILE A 91 10.35 -5.10 -13.83
N ASN A 92 11.54 -4.92 -14.43
CA ASN A 92 12.05 -3.59 -14.77
C ASN A 92 11.14 -2.87 -15.77
N ASN A 93 10.64 -3.58 -16.78
CA ASN A 93 9.73 -3.01 -17.77
C ASN A 93 8.38 -2.61 -17.14
N MET A 94 7.98 -3.27 -16.05
CA MET A 94 6.75 -2.94 -15.31
C MET A 94 6.93 -1.87 -14.22
N LEU A 95 8.16 -1.43 -13.91
CA LEU A 95 8.42 -0.59 -12.74
C LEU A 95 7.60 0.70 -12.73
N ASP A 96 7.42 1.34 -13.87
CA ASP A 96 6.70 2.61 -13.95
C ASP A 96 5.18 2.41 -13.73
N ALA A 97 4.62 1.33 -14.27
CA ALA A 97 3.25 0.93 -13.97
C ALA A 97 3.08 0.60 -12.48
N LEU A 98 4.01 -0.17 -11.90
CA LEU A 98 3.96 -0.52 -10.49
C LEU A 98 4.06 0.71 -9.59
N LYS A 99 4.92 1.69 -9.90
CA LYS A 99 5.03 2.95 -9.13
C LYS A 99 3.77 3.81 -9.20
N THR A 100 2.97 3.66 -10.24
CA THR A 100 1.72 4.41 -10.41
C THR A 100 0.64 3.94 -9.44
N VAL A 101 0.53 2.63 -9.22
CA VAL A 101 -0.52 2.04 -8.36
C VAL A 101 -0.05 1.62 -6.97
N PHE A 102 1.24 1.34 -6.79
CA PHE A 102 1.82 1.02 -5.48
C PHE A 102 2.53 2.23 -4.90
N LYS A 103 2.22 2.50 -3.64
CA LYS A 103 2.96 3.51 -2.88
C LYS A 103 4.40 3.05 -2.70
N THR A 104 5.35 3.91 -3.01
CA THR A 104 6.79 3.58 -3.05
C THR A 104 7.31 3.02 -1.72
N TYR A 105 6.74 3.46 -0.60
CA TYR A 105 7.08 2.95 0.73
C TYR A 105 6.60 1.51 0.98
N SER A 106 5.50 1.08 0.32
CA SER A 106 5.01 -0.30 0.41
C SER A 106 5.98 -1.27 -0.26
N ILE A 107 6.58 -0.86 -1.39
CA ILE A 107 7.45 -1.70 -2.21
C ILE A 107 8.86 -1.08 -2.29
N ARG A 108 9.54 -1.03 -1.14
CA ARG A 108 10.89 -0.43 -1.01
C ARG A 108 11.91 -0.94 -2.02
N SER A 109 11.76 -2.17 -2.50
CA SER A 109 12.67 -2.75 -3.47
C SER A 109 12.60 -2.09 -4.85
N MET A 110 11.51 -1.38 -5.21
CA MET A 110 11.40 -0.65 -6.48
C MET A 110 12.27 0.60 -6.54
N ALA A 111 12.56 1.22 -5.39
CA ALA A 111 13.28 2.50 -5.31
C ALA A 111 14.80 2.34 -5.17
N ARG A 112 15.32 1.10 -5.07
CA ARG A 112 16.75 0.88 -4.87
C ARG A 112 17.53 1.04 -6.17
N LYS A 113 18.58 1.87 -6.14
CA LYS A 113 19.52 2.04 -7.27
C LYS A 113 20.29 0.75 -7.60
N ASN A 114 20.66 -0.03 -6.57
CA ASN A 114 21.39 -1.29 -6.73
C ASN A 114 20.43 -2.48 -6.58
N LYS A 115 20.39 -3.34 -7.61
CA LYS A 115 19.61 -4.58 -7.60
C LYS A 115 20.34 -5.62 -6.77
N ASP A 116 19.74 -6.00 -5.65
CA ASP A 116 20.24 -7.06 -4.77
C ASP A 116 20.11 -8.44 -5.46
N LYS A 117 20.91 -9.43 -5.01
CA LYS A 117 20.86 -10.84 -5.47
C LYS A 117 19.48 -11.48 -5.35
N ARG A 118 18.59 -10.88 -4.54
CA ARG A 118 17.21 -11.31 -4.30
C ARG A 118 16.16 -10.32 -4.82
N PHE A 119 16.52 -9.46 -5.78
CA PHE A 119 15.66 -8.39 -6.29
C PHE A 119 14.25 -8.88 -6.68
N CYS A 120 14.15 -9.89 -7.56
CA CYS A 120 12.88 -10.40 -8.04
C CYS A 120 12.03 -11.00 -6.92
N LEU A 121 12.66 -11.81 -6.05
CA LEU A 121 11.98 -12.41 -4.91
C LEU A 121 11.47 -11.35 -3.93
N ASN A 122 12.24 -10.29 -3.68
CA ASN A 122 11.87 -9.22 -2.76
C ASN A 122 10.72 -8.37 -3.32
N ILE A 123 10.76 -8.02 -4.60
CA ILE A 123 9.67 -7.32 -5.29
C ILE A 123 8.40 -8.16 -5.21
N LEU A 124 8.45 -9.42 -5.63
CA LEU A 124 7.31 -10.31 -5.60
C LEU A 124 6.72 -10.44 -4.19
N ARG A 125 7.57 -10.59 -3.17
CA ARG A 125 7.13 -10.67 -1.76
C ARG A 125 6.40 -9.41 -1.32
N GLN A 126 6.97 -8.24 -1.61
CA GLN A 126 6.38 -6.95 -1.21
C GLN A 126 5.06 -6.70 -1.92
N LEU A 127 4.99 -7.00 -3.23
CA LEU A 127 3.77 -6.85 -4.03
C LEU A 127 2.65 -7.74 -3.50
N LEU A 128 2.93 -9.02 -3.28
CA LEU A 128 1.97 -9.95 -2.70
C LEU A 128 1.51 -9.50 -1.31
N GLN A 129 2.41 -8.99 -0.48
CA GLN A 129 2.08 -8.51 0.86
C GLN A 129 1.12 -7.31 0.83
N ASP A 130 1.29 -6.39 -0.13
CA ASP A 130 0.44 -5.21 -0.28
C ASP A 130 -1.01 -5.59 -0.67
N ILE A 131 -1.20 -6.69 -1.41
CA ILE A 131 -2.53 -7.22 -1.79
C ILE A 131 -3.04 -8.35 -0.87
N GLY A 132 -2.42 -8.57 0.30
CA GLY A 132 -2.91 -9.52 1.31
C GLY A 132 -2.49 -10.99 1.12
N TYR A 133 -1.39 -11.24 0.40
CA TYR A 133 -0.81 -12.57 0.18
C TYR A 133 0.62 -12.65 0.73
N THR A 134 1.18 -13.86 0.80
CA THR A 134 2.56 -14.10 1.20
C THR A 134 3.17 -15.29 0.45
N LEU A 135 4.50 -15.30 0.34
CA LEU A 135 5.25 -16.45 -0.17
C LEU A 135 5.66 -17.35 1.00
N LYS A 136 5.03 -18.52 1.12
CA LYS A 136 5.47 -19.55 2.05
C LYS A 136 6.66 -20.29 1.46
N MET A 137 7.78 -20.21 2.17
CA MET A 137 9.01 -20.91 1.84
C MET A 137 8.98 -22.34 2.36
N LYS A 138 9.49 -23.29 1.59
CA LYS A 138 9.81 -24.65 2.03
C LYS A 138 11.19 -25.05 1.50
N THR A 139 12.06 -25.45 2.41
CA THR A 139 13.44 -25.82 2.10
C THR A 139 13.59 -27.33 2.22
N TYR A 140 14.17 -27.96 1.21
CA TYR A 140 14.41 -29.39 1.17
C TYR A 140 15.91 -29.65 1.23
N PRO A 141 16.41 -30.51 2.15
CA PRO A 141 17.78 -30.98 2.09
C PRO A 141 17.95 -31.84 0.83
N LEU A 142 19.00 -31.56 0.09
CA LEU A 142 19.44 -32.32 -1.08
C LEU A 142 20.78 -32.93 -0.76
N ILE A 143 20.85 -34.25 -0.76
CA ILE A 143 22.11 -34.98 -0.59
C ILE A 143 22.55 -35.42 -1.99
N ARG A 144 23.70 -34.92 -2.45
CA ARG A 144 24.37 -35.39 -3.67
C ARG A 144 25.85 -35.54 -3.37
N ASN A 145 26.44 -36.69 -3.70
CA ASN A 145 27.86 -36.98 -3.50
C ASN A 145 28.37 -36.59 -2.09
N ASN A 146 27.63 -36.97 -1.03
CA ASN A 146 27.92 -36.62 0.37
C ASN A 146 27.95 -35.12 0.72
N ILE A 147 27.51 -34.23 -0.18
CA ILE A 147 27.34 -32.81 0.09
C ILE A 147 25.85 -32.53 0.36
N ILE A 148 25.56 -31.96 1.53
CA ILE A 148 24.21 -31.48 1.87
C ILE A 148 24.05 -30.08 1.27
N THR A 149 23.22 -29.98 0.24
CA THR A 149 22.75 -28.71 -0.32
C THR A 149 21.27 -28.53 0.03
N SER A 150 20.69 -27.36 -0.25
CA SER A 150 19.26 -27.12 -0.01
C SER A 150 18.57 -26.56 -1.23
N SER A 151 17.41 -27.10 -1.59
CA SER A 151 16.52 -26.51 -2.60
C SER A 151 15.37 -25.79 -1.92
N THR A 152 15.29 -24.49 -2.16
CA THR A 152 14.20 -23.66 -1.66
C THR A 152 13.11 -23.51 -2.70
N LYS A 153 11.88 -23.83 -2.31
CA LYS A 153 10.67 -23.60 -3.11
C LYS A 153 9.72 -22.65 -2.38
N TYR A 154 8.88 -21.98 -3.15
CA TYR A 154 7.92 -21.00 -2.66
C TYR A 154 6.52 -21.32 -3.16
N ARG A 155 5.52 -20.96 -2.37
CA ARG A 155 4.10 -21.05 -2.72
C ARG A 155 3.37 -19.80 -2.26
N ILE A 156 2.42 -19.30 -3.06
CA ILE A 156 1.56 -18.17 -2.69
C ILE A 156 0.47 -18.65 -1.71
N ILE A 157 0.24 -17.89 -0.64
CA ILE A 157 -0.82 -18.16 0.34
C ILE A 157 -1.49 -16.85 0.71
N LYS A 158 -2.82 -16.86 0.82
CA LYS A 158 -3.59 -15.72 1.34
C LYS A 158 -3.25 -15.51 2.82
N LYS A 159 -2.92 -14.28 3.20
CA LYS A 159 -2.66 -13.93 4.59
C LYS A 159 -3.97 -14.05 5.36
N LYS A 160 -3.92 -14.77 6.50
CA LYS A 160 -5.04 -14.84 7.44
C LYS A 160 -5.11 -13.57 8.27
#